data_AF-W3V7S2-F1
#
_entry.id   AF-W3V7S2-F1
#
_cell.length_a   1.000
_cell.length_b   1.000
_cell.length_c   1.000
_cell.angle_alpha   90.00
_cell.angle_beta   90.00
_cell.angle_gamma   90.00
#
_symmetry.space_group_name_H-M   'P 1'
#
loop_
_entity.id
_entity.type
_entity.pdbx_description
1 polymer ?
#
loop_
_entity_poly.entity_id
_entity_poly.type
_entity_poly.pdbx_seq_one_letter_code
_entity_poly.pdbx_strand_id
1 'polypeptide(L)'
;MAGLKELSNKLNQIKKQVPFATAQALTKVARQIEQAEKKAIERKLDSPTPFTVNSVRSVGARKNNLKAKVFVMQTAAGYLESFEVGGVHKLNGNALLNPKDIKLNKYGNLPRNKLQQLKAKPDVFIGEVTTRYGNNVNGVWQRKKAKKVKKNKKRLKRSPNGTRRDRVKQRPPKLLIRFGDALPVAPILGYQERARKMADALMPQAISQALSEAIRTAK
;
A
#
# COMPACT_ATOMS: atom_id res chain seq x y z
N MET A 1 19.91 -14.32 62.65
CA MET A 1 19.00 -13.48 61.82
C MET A 1 19.63 -12.96 60.50
N ALA A 2 20.91 -13.21 60.19
CA ALA A 2 21.54 -12.73 58.95
C ALA A 2 20.90 -13.29 57.66
N GLY A 3 20.57 -14.59 57.63
CA GLY A 3 20.00 -15.24 56.43
C GLY A 3 18.61 -14.76 56.01
N LEU A 4 17.74 -14.36 56.96
CA LEU A 4 16.41 -13.80 56.65
C LEU A 4 16.52 -12.42 55.99
N LYS A 5 17.47 -11.60 56.44
CA LYS A 5 17.72 -10.26 55.88
C LYS A 5 18.31 -10.34 54.48
N GLU A 6 19.25 -11.27 54.26
CA GLU A 6 19.81 -11.55 52.93
C GLU A 6 18.76 -12.09 51.95
N LEU A 7 17.91 -13.01 52.41
CA LEU A 7 16.80 -13.54 51.59
C LEU A 7 15.83 -12.42 51.20
N SER A 8 15.45 -11.56 52.15
CA SER A 8 14.60 -10.38 51.89
C SER A 8 15.24 -9.44 50.87
N ASN A 9 16.54 -9.17 50.98
CA ASN A 9 17.25 -8.32 50.02
C ASN A 9 17.26 -8.92 48.60
N LYS A 10 17.51 -10.23 48.47
CA LYS A 10 17.45 -10.94 47.18
C LYS A 10 16.04 -10.92 46.57
N LEU A 11 15.00 -11.15 47.37
CA LEU A 11 13.61 -11.06 46.91
C LEU A 11 13.26 -9.64 46.43
N ASN A 12 13.74 -8.62 47.13
CA ASN A 12 13.55 -7.22 46.74
C ASN A 12 14.30 -6.87 45.44
N GLN A 13 15.49 -7.42 45.21
CA GLN A 13 16.21 -7.27 43.94
C GLN A 13 15.44 -7.93 42.79
N ILE A 14 14.96 -9.18 42.97
CA ILE A 14 14.16 -9.89 41.97
C ILE A 14 12.89 -9.10 41.65
N LYS A 15 12.16 -8.62 42.67
CA LYS A 15 10.96 -7.80 42.49
C LYS A 15 11.20 -6.56 41.62
N LYS A 16 12.37 -5.93 41.74
CA LYS A 16 12.76 -4.78 40.90
C LYS A 16 13.05 -5.16 39.45
N GLN A 17 13.49 -6.39 39.19
CA GLN A 17 13.82 -6.86 37.85
C GLN A 17 12.59 -7.37 37.07
N VAL A 18 11.52 -7.81 37.76
CA VAL A 18 10.30 -8.31 37.10
C VAL A 18 9.73 -7.32 36.05
N PRO A 19 9.53 -6.02 36.34
CA PRO A 19 9.00 -5.10 35.32
C PRO A 19 9.94 -4.91 34.13
N PHE A 20 11.26 -4.99 34.34
CA PHE A 20 12.24 -4.88 33.27
C PHE A 20 12.22 -6.13 32.37
N ALA A 21 12.21 -7.32 32.98
CA ALA A 21 12.07 -8.59 32.29
C ALA A 21 10.78 -8.63 31.45
N THR A 22 9.64 -8.26 32.05
CA THR A 22 8.35 -8.23 31.35
C THR A 22 8.38 -7.24 30.19
N ALA A 23 8.97 -6.05 30.37
CA ALA A 23 9.10 -5.08 29.29
C ALA A 23 9.97 -5.61 28.12
N GLN A 24 11.05 -6.34 28.42
CA GLN A 24 11.88 -6.99 27.41
C GLN A 24 11.12 -8.09 26.66
N ALA A 25 10.40 -8.96 27.38
CA ALA A 25 9.59 -10.01 26.79
C ALA A 25 8.52 -9.45 25.84
N LEU A 26 7.73 -8.47 26.30
CA LEU A 26 6.72 -7.79 25.50
C LEU A 26 7.32 -7.15 24.23
N THR A 27 8.47 -6.48 24.37
CA THR A 27 9.16 -5.84 23.25
C THR A 27 9.68 -6.88 22.24
N LYS A 28 10.21 -8.01 22.71
CA LYS A 28 10.70 -9.11 21.87
C LYS A 28 9.56 -9.69 21.04
N VAL A 29 8.44 -10.02 21.67
CA VAL A 29 7.25 -10.57 20.99
C VAL A 29 6.69 -9.57 19.98
N ALA A 30 6.55 -8.29 20.36
CA ALA A 30 6.03 -7.26 19.45
C ALA A 30 6.90 -7.11 18.17
N ARG A 31 8.22 -7.17 18.31
CA ARG A 31 9.15 -7.13 17.16
C ARG A 31 9.06 -8.39 16.31
N GLN A 32 8.89 -9.57 16.91
CA GLN A 32 8.69 -10.81 16.15
C GLN A 32 7.39 -10.78 15.34
N ILE A 33 6.30 -10.30 15.95
CA ILE A 33 5.02 -10.09 15.27
C ILE A 33 5.20 -9.08 14.12
N GLU A 34 5.81 -7.92 14.37
CA GLU A 34 6.09 -6.92 13.32
C GLU A 34 6.79 -7.55 12.11
N GLN A 35 7.83 -8.35 12.33
CA GLN A 35 8.56 -8.99 11.24
C GLN A 35 7.74 -10.04 10.50
N ALA A 36 6.91 -10.80 11.21
CA ALA A 36 6.00 -11.77 10.60
C ALA A 36 4.91 -11.08 9.77
N GLU A 37 4.37 -9.96 10.26
CA GLU A 37 3.42 -9.13 9.53
C GLU A 37 4.03 -8.56 8.24
N LYS A 38 5.26 -8.05 8.30
CA LYS A 38 6.00 -7.58 7.11
C LYS A 38 6.12 -8.68 6.06
N LYS A 39 6.56 -9.87 6.47
CA LYS A 39 6.67 -11.05 5.58
C LYS A 39 5.32 -11.48 5.02
N ALA A 40 4.25 -11.38 5.81
CA ALA A 40 2.92 -11.73 5.34
C ALA A 40 2.43 -10.75 4.27
N ILE A 41 2.67 -9.45 4.44
CA ILE A 41 2.38 -8.44 3.41
C ILE A 41 3.14 -8.73 2.13
N GLU A 42 4.44 -9.04 2.22
CA GLU A 42 5.28 -9.40 1.06
C GLU A 42 4.77 -10.63 0.31
N ARG A 43 4.19 -11.60 1.01
CA ARG A 43 3.68 -12.84 0.42
C ARG A 43 2.27 -12.72 -0.14
N LYS A 44 1.42 -11.91 0.50
CA LYS A 44 -0.01 -11.85 0.19
C LYS A 44 -0.36 -10.74 -0.80
N LEU A 45 0.42 -9.67 -0.85
CA LEU A 45 0.21 -8.59 -1.80
C LEU A 45 1.08 -8.78 -3.04
N ASP A 46 0.56 -8.39 -4.19
CA ASP A 46 1.32 -8.37 -5.44
C ASP A 46 2.25 -7.17 -5.49
N SER A 47 3.57 -7.43 -5.51
CA SER A 47 4.61 -6.40 -5.64
C SER A 47 4.47 -5.19 -4.69
N PRO A 48 4.32 -5.40 -3.37
CA PRO A 48 4.12 -4.31 -2.43
C PRO A 48 5.35 -3.39 -2.40
N THR A 49 5.09 -2.08 -2.25
CA THR A 49 6.21 -1.14 -2.13
C THR A 49 6.92 -1.31 -0.78
N PRO A 50 8.23 -1.00 -0.67
CA PRO A 50 8.93 -1.01 0.61
C PRO A 50 8.27 -0.12 1.66
N PHE A 51 7.60 0.95 1.24
CA PHE A 51 6.82 1.80 2.15
C PHE A 51 5.64 1.02 2.74
N THR A 52 4.92 0.26 1.92
CA THR A 52 3.79 -0.58 2.36
C THR A 52 4.25 -1.65 3.34
N VAL A 53 5.35 -2.37 3.03
CA VAL A 53 5.91 -3.37 3.95
C VAL A 53 6.37 -2.72 5.26
N ASN A 54 7.18 -1.66 5.18
CA ASN A 54 7.72 -0.97 6.36
C ASN A 54 6.70 -0.07 7.09
N SER A 55 5.44 -0.09 6.65
CA SER A 55 4.36 0.59 7.35
C SER A 55 3.94 -0.13 8.63
N VAL A 56 4.22 -1.43 8.73
CA VAL A 56 4.03 -2.18 9.98
C VAL A 56 5.19 -1.85 10.91
N ARG A 57 4.86 -1.39 12.11
CA ARG A 57 5.82 -0.97 13.14
C ARG A 57 5.39 -1.48 14.51
N SER A 58 6.34 -1.54 15.42
CA SER A 58 6.09 -1.82 16.83
C SER A 58 6.61 -0.72 17.75
N VAL A 59 5.90 -0.52 18.86
CA VAL A 59 6.38 0.23 20.04
C VAL A 59 6.63 -0.79 21.14
N GLY A 60 7.86 -0.82 21.65
CA GLY A 60 8.25 -1.67 22.76
C GLY A 60 7.68 -1.19 24.10
N ALA A 61 7.56 -2.13 25.05
CA ALA A 61 7.16 -1.83 26.41
C ALA A 61 8.31 -1.20 27.21
N ARG A 62 7.96 -0.43 28.24
CA ARG A 62 8.91 0.18 29.19
C ARG A 62 8.66 -0.38 30.59
N LYS A 63 9.65 -0.35 31.48
CA LYS A 63 9.50 -0.82 32.86
C LYS A 63 8.37 -0.12 33.65
N ASN A 64 8.04 1.11 33.28
CA ASN A 64 6.96 1.90 33.87
C ASN A 64 5.64 1.85 33.05
N ASN A 65 5.65 1.20 31.89
CA ASN A 65 4.48 1.01 31.04
C ASN A 65 4.62 -0.32 30.30
N LEU A 66 4.07 -1.39 30.91
CA LEU A 66 4.12 -2.77 30.42
C LEU A 66 3.12 -3.00 29.28
N LYS A 67 3.14 -2.12 28.29
CA LYS A 67 2.33 -2.21 27.07
C LYS A 67 3.24 -2.10 25.87
N ALA A 68 3.20 -3.11 25.01
CA ALA A 68 3.78 -3.06 23.67
C ALA A 68 2.65 -3.00 22.64
N LYS A 69 2.88 -2.35 21.50
CA LYS A 69 1.89 -2.20 20.43
C LYS A 69 2.53 -2.55 19.11
N VAL A 70 1.86 -3.36 18.31
CA VAL A 70 2.14 -3.51 16.87
C VAL A 70 1.03 -2.77 16.13
N PHE A 71 1.40 -1.98 15.13
CA PHE A 71 0.46 -1.14 14.40
C PHE A 71 0.90 -0.91 12.96
N VAL A 72 -0.06 -0.52 12.14
CA VAL A 72 0.18 -0.03 10.77
C VAL A 72 0.14 1.49 10.80
N MET A 73 1.09 2.15 10.12
CA MET A 73 1.07 3.60 9.97
C MET A 73 -0.26 4.08 9.37
N GLN A 74 -0.82 5.18 9.89
CA GLN A 74 -2.13 5.71 9.45
C GLN A 74 -2.21 5.95 7.93
N THR A 75 -1.12 6.45 7.33
CA THR A 75 -1.03 6.66 5.88
C THR A 75 -1.22 5.38 5.07
N ALA A 76 -0.69 4.25 5.58
CA ALA A 76 -0.83 2.95 4.93
C ALA A 76 -2.15 2.26 5.30
N ALA A 77 -2.59 2.41 6.55
CA ALA A 77 -3.85 1.85 7.04
C ALA A 77 -5.02 2.22 6.12
N GLY A 78 -5.08 3.47 5.64
CA GLY A 78 -6.18 3.90 4.79
C GLY A 78 -6.39 3.08 3.51
N TYR A 79 -5.34 2.46 2.94
CA TYR A 79 -5.51 1.56 1.78
C TYR A 79 -5.33 0.08 2.11
N LEU A 80 -4.72 -0.25 3.24
CA LEU A 80 -4.55 -1.64 3.70
C LEU A 80 -5.78 -2.17 4.43
N GLU A 81 -6.60 -1.30 5.02
CA GLU A 81 -7.81 -1.68 5.75
C GLU A 81 -8.78 -2.48 4.88
N SER A 82 -9.00 -2.08 3.62
CA SER A 82 -9.82 -2.83 2.67
C SER A 82 -9.34 -4.27 2.44
N PHE A 83 -8.05 -4.57 2.64
CA PHE A 83 -7.50 -5.92 2.51
C PHE A 83 -7.55 -6.72 3.81
N GLU A 84 -7.92 -6.10 4.93
CA GLU A 84 -8.11 -6.78 6.22
C GLU A 84 -9.58 -7.11 6.46
N VAL A 85 -10.47 -6.11 6.31
CA VAL A 85 -11.91 -6.27 6.55
C VAL A 85 -12.71 -6.54 5.28
N GLY A 86 -12.11 -6.33 4.10
CA GLY A 86 -12.83 -6.36 2.82
C GLY A 86 -13.44 -5.00 2.48
N GLY A 87 -14.19 -4.95 1.37
CA GLY A 87 -14.88 -3.76 0.90
C GLY A 87 -14.36 -3.30 -0.45
N VAL A 88 -14.21 -1.99 -0.65
CA VAL A 88 -13.72 -1.40 -1.90
C VAL A 88 -12.32 -0.83 -1.75
N HIS A 89 -11.54 -0.85 -2.83
CA HIS A 89 -10.23 -0.20 -2.84
C HIS A 89 -10.36 1.29 -2.56
N LYS A 90 -9.50 1.81 -1.67
CA LYS A 90 -9.36 3.25 -1.50
C LYS A 90 -8.87 3.90 -2.79
N LEU A 91 -9.67 4.83 -3.30
CA LEU A 91 -9.27 5.72 -4.39
C LEU A 91 -8.57 6.95 -3.81
N ASN A 92 -7.47 7.37 -4.43
CA ASN A 92 -6.77 8.62 -4.10
C ASN A 92 -7.42 9.86 -4.75
N GLY A 93 -8.56 9.68 -5.43
CA GLY A 93 -9.32 10.71 -6.13
C GLY A 93 -10.65 10.14 -6.62
N ASN A 94 -11.31 10.82 -7.56
CA ASN A 94 -12.67 10.44 -7.99
C ASN A 94 -12.75 9.17 -8.86
N ALA A 95 -11.62 8.65 -9.33
CA ALA A 95 -11.60 7.50 -10.22
C ALA A 95 -10.35 6.64 -10.00
N LEU A 96 -10.52 5.34 -10.23
CA LEU A 96 -9.43 4.40 -10.38
C LEU A 96 -8.67 4.69 -11.67
N LEU A 97 -7.36 4.91 -11.54
CA LEU A 97 -6.48 5.07 -12.68
C LEU A 97 -5.99 3.70 -13.13
N ASN A 98 -6.39 3.29 -14.34
CA ASN A 98 -5.98 2.03 -14.97
C ASN A 98 -5.07 2.32 -16.18
N PRO A 99 -3.73 2.29 -16.01
CA PRO A 99 -2.77 2.56 -17.06
C PRO A 99 -2.85 1.50 -18.17
N LYS A 100 -2.86 1.94 -19.45
CA LYS A 100 -2.90 1.04 -20.61
C LYS A 100 -1.65 1.09 -21.46
N ASP A 101 -1.16 2.29 -21.71
CA ASP A 101 0.00 2.52 -22.57
C ASP A 101 0.99 3.48 -21.91
N ILE A 102 1.27 3.20 -20.63
CA ILE A 102 2.20 3.97 -19.82
C ILE A 102 3.13 3.00 -19.11
N LYS A 103 4.42 3.31 -19.17
CA LYS A 103 5.43 2.61 -18.38
C LYS A 103 5.19 2.83 -16.89
N LEU A 104 5.00 1.74 -16.17
CA LEU A 104 4.87 1.70 -14.72
C LEU A 104 6.25 1.59 -14.07
N ASN A 105 6.31 1.86 -12.77
CA ASN A 105 7.51 1.56 -11.99
C ASN A 105 7.61 0.04 -11.72
N LYS A 106 8.71 -0.39 -11.07
CA LYS A 106 8.93 -1.81 -10.73
C LYS A 106 7.86 -2.45 -9.83
N TYR A 107 7.01 -1.64 -9.19
CA TYR A 107 5.92 -2.09 -8.33
C TYR A 107 4.55 -1.94 -9.00
N GLY A 108 4.50 -1.74 -10.32
CA GLY A 108 3.23 -1.58 -11.05
C GLY A 108 2.50 -0.26 -10.81
N ASN A 109 3.12 0.72 -10.14
CA ASN A 109 2.50 2.01 -9.85
C ASN A 109 2.82 3.07 -10.92
N LEU A 110 1.88 4.00 -11.12
CA LEU A 110 2.11 5.21 -11.91
C LEU A 110 3.15 6.11 -11.21
N PRO A 111 4.14 6.66 -11.93
CA PRO A 111 5.05 7.65 -11.35
C PRO A 111 4.28 8.90 -10.88
N ARG A 112 4.69 9.46 -9.73
CA ARG A 112 3.98 10.56 -9.03
C ARG A 112 3.57 11.71 -9.94
N ASN A 113 4.48 12.20 -10.78
CA ASN A 113 4.24 13.37 -11.63
C ASN A 113 3.73 13.00 -13.03
N LYS A 114 3.45 11.71 -13.30
CA LYS A 114 3.15 11.24 -14.66
C LYS A 114 1.88 11.85 -15.22
N LEU A 115 0.84 11.98 -14.40
CA LEU A 115 -0.44 12.54 -14.83
C LEU A 115 -0.30 14.04 -15.14
N GLN A 116 0.45 14.78 -14.32
CA GLN A 116 0.76 16.20 -14.58
C GLN A 116 1.58 16.38 -15.86
N GLN A 117 2.61 15.54 -16.08
CA GLN A 117 3.39 15.54 -17.32
C GLN A 117 2.53 15.26 -18.54
N LEU A 118 1.55 14.35 -18.43
CA LEU A 118 0.62 14.07 -19.51
C LEU A 118 -0.31 15.25 -19.79
N LYS A 119 -0.85 15.89 -18.75
CA LYS A 119 -1.68 17.10 -18.89
C LYS A 119 -0.95 18.25 -19.57
N ALA A 120 0.35 18.39 -19.36
CA ALA A 120 1.17 19.45 -19.96
C ALA A 120 1.45 19.23 -21.47
N LYS A 121 1.22 18.03 -22.00
CA LYS A 121 1.49 17.74 -23.41
C LYS A 121 0.36 18.27 -24.31
N PRO A 122 0.67 18.99 -25.39
CA PRO A 122 -0.35 19.57 -26.26
C PRO A 122 -1.14 18.52 -27.06
N ASP A 123 -0.57 17.34 -27.26
CA ASP A 123 -1.21 16.22 -27.93
C ASP A 123 -2.00 15.33 -26.98
N VAL A 124 -2.07 15.63 -25.69
CA VAL A 124 -2.80 14.83 -24.70
C VAL A 124 -4.02 15.60 -24.20
N PHE A 125 -5.11 14.89 -23.97
CA PHE A 125 -6.33 15.44 -23.38
C PHE A 125 -7.00 14.43 -22.46
N ILE A 126 -7.88 14.93 -21.60
CA ILE A 126 -8.67 14.12 -20.67
C ILE A 126 -10.13 14.23 -21.08
N GLY A 127 -10.83 13.09 -21.17
CA GLY A 127 -12.25 13.09 -21.45
C GLY A 127 -12.76 11.72 -21.90
N GLU A 128 -14.04 11.70 -22.23
CA GLU A 128 -14.74 10.55 -22.74
C GLU A 128 -14.58 10.45 -24.26
N VAL A 129 -14.24 9.27 -24.75
CA VAL A 129 -14.14 8.97 -26.19
C VAL A 129 -14.87 7.67 -26.47
N THR A 130 -15.80 7.71 -27.43
CA THR A 130 -16.44 6.52 -27.97
C THR A 130 -15.44 5.71 -28.77
N THR A 131 -15.22 4.47 -28.34
CA THR A 131 -14.30 3.54 -28.99
C THR A 131 -14.92 2.95 -30.25
N ARG A 132 -14.10 2.28 -31.07
CA ARG A 132 -14.58 1.59 -32.28
C ARG A 132 -15.63 0.50 -32.02
N TYR A 133 -15.76 0.07 -30.77
CA TYR A 133 -16.68 -0.97 -30.32
C TYR A 133 -18.00 -0.39 -29.76
N GLY A 134 -18.24 0.92 -29.90
CA GLY A 134 -19.44 1.59 -29.39
C GLY A 134 -19.39 1.95 -27.90
N ASN A 135 -18.39 1.46 -27.16
CA ASN A 135 -18.25 1.76 -25.73
C ASN A 135 -17.62 3.13 -25.50
N ASN A 136 -18.21 3.91 -24.61
CA ASN A 136 -17.60 5.13 -24.12
C ASN A 136 -16.55 4.84 -23.05
N VAL A 137 -15.38 5.45 -23.18
CA VAL A 137 -14.29 5.28 -22.22
C VAL A 137 -13.81 6.65 -21.78
N ASN A 138 -13.93 6.91 -20.47
CA ASN A 138 -13.32 8.08 -19.85
C ASN A 138 -11.85 7.80 -19.53
N GLY A 139 -10.97 8.77 -19.80
CA GLY A 139 -9.56 8.59 -19.56
C GLY A 139 -8.66 9.69 -20.09
N VAL A 140 -7.36 9.43 -20.02
CA VAL A 140 -6.30 10.24 -20.62
C VAL A 140 -5.96 9.69 -22.00
N TRP A 141 -6.07 10.53 -23.01
CA TRP A 141 -5.94 10.18 -24.42
C TRP A 141 -4.83 10.98 -25.08
N GLN A 142 -4.08 10.35 -25.98
CA GLN A 142 -3.11 11.01 -26.85
C GLN A 142 -3.64 11.09 -28.28
N ARG A 143 -3.71 12.31 -28.82
CA ARG A 143 -4.04 12.60 -30.21
C ARG A 143 -2.97 11.98 -31.12
N LYS A 144 -3.42 11.26 -32.14
CA LYS A 144 -2.52 10.80 -33.21
C LYS A 144 -2.41 11.87 -34.28
N LYS A 145 -1.22 12.00 -34.88
CA LYS A 145 -1.01 12.85 -36.05
C LYS A 145 -2.01 12.48 -37.15
N ALA A 146 -2.53 13.51 -37.83
CA ALA A 146 -3.47 13.33 -38.93
C ALA A 146 -2.89 12.42 -40.02
N LYS A 147 -3.76 11.66 -40.70
CA LYS A 147 -3.32 10.85 -41.84
C LYS A 147 -2.74 11.78 -42.90
N LYS A 148 -1.50 11.54 -43.33
CA LYS A 148 -0.89 12.29 -44.43
C LYS A 148 -1.74 12.10 -45.68
N VAL A 149 -2.10 13.20 -46.34
CA VAL A 149 -2.69 13.15 -47.68
C VAL A 149 -1.57 12.82 -48.68
N LYS A 150 -1.87 12.06 -49.74
CA LYS A 150 -0.89 11.76 -50.80
C LYS A 150 -0.25 13.08 -51.29
N LYS A 151 1.09 13.15 -51.33
CA LYS A 151 1.82 14.25 -51.98
C LYS A 151 1.30 14.36 -53.43
N ASN A 152 1.14 15.59 -53.93
CA ASN A 152 0.66 15.93 -55.29
C ASN A 152 -0.85 15.75 -55.55
N LYS A 153 -1.70 15.62 -54.53
CA LYS A 153 -3.16 15.65 -54.73
C LYS A 153 -3.60 17.08 -55.06
N LYS A 154 -4.08 17.34 -56.29
CA LYS A 154 -4.64 18.63 -56.71
C LYS A 154 -5.75 19.06 -55.73
N ARG A 155 -5.82 20.35 -55.38
CA ARG A 155 -6.92 20.91 -54.58
C ARG A 155 -8.23 20.59 -55.30
N LEU A 156 -9.15 19.91 -54.63
CA LEU A 156 -10.45 19.56 -55.19
C LEU A 156 -11.28 20.84 -55.37
N LYS A 157 -12.05 20.94 -56.47
CA LYS A 157 -12.99 22.05 -56.70
C LYS A 157 -14.04 22.12 -55.57
N ARG A 158 -14.44 23.33 -55.19
CA ARG A 158 -15.53 23.60 -54.23
C ARG A 158 -16.84 23.03 -54.78
N SER A 159 -17.74 22.58 -53.89
CA SER A 159 -19.07 22.12 -54.32
C SER A 159 -19.86 23.30 -54.90
N PRO A 160 -20.57 23.12 -56.03
CA PRO A 160 -21.42 24.16 -56.60
C PRO A 160 -22.45 24.73 -55.61
N ASN A 161 -23.02 23.88 -54.76
CA ASN A 161 -24.14 24.24 -53.86
C ASN A 161 -23.71 24.45 -52.40
N GLY A 162 -22.43 24.70 -52.13
CA GLY A 162 -21.93 24.95 -50.75
C GLY A 162 -22.00 23.77 -49.77
N THR A 163 -22.46 22.60 -50.19
CA THR A 163 -22.57 21.39 -49.36
C THR A 163 -21.20 20.93 -48.82
N ARG A 164 -21.07 20.79 -47.50
CA ARG A 164 -19.86 20.23 -46.87
C ARG A 164 -19.77 18.73 -47.14
N ARG A 165 -18.61 18.27 -47.59
CA ARG A 165 -18.32 16.84 -47.72
C ARG A 165 -18.11 16.21 -46.36
N ASP A 166 -18.38 14.91 -46.28
CA ASP A 166 -18.07 14.12 -45.09
C ASP A 166 -16.60 14.20 -44.73
N ARG A 167 -16.35 14.39 -43.43
CA ARG A 167 -15.01 14.46 -42.90
C ARG A 167 -14.36 13.07 -42.98
N VAL A 168 -13.19 12.99 -43.59
CA VAL A 168 -12.41 11.75 -43.63
C VAL A 168 -12.10 11.29 -42.21
N LYS A 169 -12.52 10.05 -41.88
CA LYS A 169 -12.27 9.41 -40.58
C LYS A 169 -10.77 9.41 -40.26
N GLN A 170 -10.40 10.13 -39.21
CA GLN A 170 -9.03 10.22 -38.70
C GLN A 170 -8.69 8.99 -37.85
N ARG A 171 -7.40 8.83 -37.50
CA ARG A 171 -6.96 7.78 -36.59
C ARG A 171 -7.55 8.04 -35.19
N PRO A 172 -8.12 7.02 -34.51
CA PRO A 172 -8.58 7.21 -33.15
C PRO A 172 -7.40 7.56 -32.22
N PRO A 173 -7.63 8.37 -31.19
CA PRO A 173 -6.61 8.68 -30.20
C PRO A 173 -6.13 7.40 -29.49
N LYS A 174 -4.92 7.46 -28.93
CA LYS A 174 -4.33 6.37 -28.14
C LYS A 174 -4.77 6.53 -26.68
N LEU A 175 -5.35 5.48 -26.09
CA LEU A 175 -5.69 5.48 -24.66
C LEU A 175 -4.44 5.28 -23.83
N LEU A 176 -4.12 6.23 -22.95
CA LEU A 176 -2.97 6.14 -22.06
C LEU A 176 -3.37 5.65 -20.65
N ILE A 177 -4.44 6.23 -20.08
CA ILE A 177 -4.99 5.84 -18.77
C ILE A 177 -6.50 5.76 -18.91
N ARG A 178 -7.11 4.65 -18.51
CA ARG A 178 -8.56 4.54 -18.35
C ARG A 178 -8.96 4.95 -16.94
N PHE A 179 -10.03 5.71 -16.81
CA PHE A 179 -10.69 5.97 -15.54
C PHE A 179 -11.81 4.95 -15.32
N GLY A 180 -11.93 4.45 -14.10
CA GLY A 180 -12.98 3.51 -13.72
C GLY A 180 -13.33 3.64 -12.25
N ASP A 181 -14.23 2.77 -11.79
CA ASP A 181 -14.73 2.78 -10.42
C ASP A 181 -13.81 2.02 -9.47
N ALA A 182 -14.07 2.14 -8.17
CA ALA A 182 -13.38 1.38 -7.15
C ALA A 182 -13.67 -0.12 -7.33
N LEU A 183 -12.63 -0.94 -7.29
CA LEU A 183 -12.77 -2.40 -7.40
C LEU A 183 -13.02 -2.99 -6.01
N PRO A 184 -13.81 -4.08 -5.91
CA PRO A 184 -13.98 -4.82 -4.65
C PRO A 184 -12.68 -5.52 -4.23
N VAL A 185 -12.48 -5.67 -2.93
CA VAL A 185 -11.30 -6.24 -2.30
C VAL A 185 -11.69 -7.37 -1.37
N ALA A 186 -11.03 -8.51 -1.52
CA ALA A 186 -11.15 -9.63 -0.60
C ALA A 186 -10.25 -9.41 0.65
N PRO A 187 -10.72 -9.78 1.86
CA PRO A 187 -9.91 -9.73 3.07
C PRO A 187 -8.85 -10.83 3.03
N ILE A 188 -7.65 -10.48 2.60
CA ILE A 188 -6.54 -11.43 2.45
C ILE A 188 -5.51 -11.32 3.56
N LEU A 189 -5.35 -10.17 4.22
CA LEU A 189 -4.20 -9.91 5.10
C LEU A 189 -4.23 -10.80 6.36
N GLY A 190 -5.33 -10.82 7.12
CA GLY A 190 -5.44 -11.56 8.38
C GLY A 190 -4.44 -11.08 9.42
N TYR A 191 -4.20 -9.77 9.45
CA TYR A 191 -3.27 -9.08 10.35
C TYR A 191 -3.66 -9.28 11.82
N GLN A 192 -4.92 -9.06 12.17
CA GLN A 192 -5.35 -9.15 13.57
C GLN A 192 -5.29 -10.58 14.10
N GLU A 193 -5.74 -11.54 13.29
CA GLU A 193 -5.74 -12.96 13.65
C GLU A 193 -4.31 -13.49 13.83
N ARG A 194 -3.41 -13.18 12.90
CA ARG A 194 -1.99 -13.56 13.00
C ARG A 194 -1.34 -12.97 14.24
N ALA A 195 -1.53 -11.67 14.48
CA ALA A 195 -0.95 -11.01 15.63
C ALA A 195 -1.41 -11.63 16.95
N ARG A 196 -2.72 -11.94 17.09
CA ARG A 196 -3.26 -12.63 18.28
C ARG A 196 -2.66 -14.01 18.45
N LYS A 197 -2.72 -14.85 17.42
CA LYS A 197 -2.18 -16.22 17.45
C LYS A 197 -0.70 -16.24 17.81
N MET A 198 0.09 -15.32 17.27
CA MET A 198 1.52 -15.21 17.58
C MET A 198 1.77 -14.69 18.99
N ALA A 199 0.98 -13.73 19.46
CA ALA A 199 1.10 -13.24 20.83
C ALA A 199 0.84 -14.39 21.83
N ASP A 200 -0.23 -15.14 21.65
CA ASP A 200 -0.59 -16.27 22.52
C ASP A 200 0.48 -17.36 22.51
N ALA A 201 1.04 -17.68 21.34
CA ALA A 201 2.06 -18.71 21.20
C ALA A 201 3.44 -18.30 21.76
N LEU A 202 3.87 -17.04 21.55
CA LEU A 202 5.24 -16.60 21.84
C LEU A 202 5.39 -16.02 23.26
N MET A 203 4.32 -15.47 23.83
CA MET A 203 4.41 -14.74 25.09
C MET A 203 4.86 -15.60 26.28
N PRO A 204 4.35 -16.83 26.50
CA PRO A 204 4.76 -17.65 27.65
C PRO A 204 6.27 -17.93 27.65
N GLN A 205 6.80 -18.32 26.49
CA GLN A 205 8.23 -18.59 26.33
C GLN A 205 9.06 -17.31 26.51
N ALA A 206 8.64 -16.19 25.92
CA ALA A 206 9.36 -14.92 26.03
C ALA A 206 9.43 -14.40 27.48
N ILE A 207 8.34 -14.52 28.24
CA ILE A 207 8.30 -14.15 29.66
C ILE A 207 9.22 -15.06 30.48
N SER A 208 9.15 -16.37 30.29
CA SER A 208 10.00 -17.32 31.02
C SER A 208 11.50 -17.05 30.80
N GLN A 209 11.89 -16.81 29.54
CA GLN A 209 13.27 -16.46 29.18
C GLN A 209 13.69 -15.14 29.84
N ALA A 210 12.89 -14.08 29.71
CA ALA A 210 13.24 -12.79 30.26
C ALA A 210 13.34 -12.81 31.80
N LEU A 211 12.45 -13.54 32.48
CA LEU A 211 12.54 -13.73 33.93
C LEU A 211 13.80 -14.51 34.33
N SER A 212 14.14 -15.57 33.61
CA SER A 212 15.35 -16.36 33.87
C SER A 212 16.63 -15.52 33.70
N GLU A 213 16.70 -14.68 32.67
CA GLU A 213 17.81 -13.76 32.43
C GLU A 213 17.88 -12.67 33.51
N ALA A 214 16.74 -12.13 33.91
CA ALA A 214 16.64 -11.15 34.98
C ALA A 214 17.12 -11.71 36.33
N ILE A 215 16.75 -12.95 36.68
CA ILE A 215 17.24 -13.63 37.88
C ILE A 215 18.76 -13.84 37.80
N ARG A 216 19.28 -14.29 36.64
CA ARG A 216 20.72 -14.49 36.43
C ARG A 216 21.54 -13.20 36.56
N THR A 217 20.96 -12.06 36.17
CA THR A 217 21.65 -10.76 36.17
C THR A 217 21.41 -9.95 37.45
N ALA A 218 20.50 -10.39 38.32
CA ALA A 218 20.27 -9.78 39.62
C ALA A 218 21.48 -10.05 40.54
N LYS A 219 22.36 -9.05 40.65
CA LYS A 219 23.40 -8.95 41.69
C LYS A 219 22.86 -8.20 42.89
#